data_AF-A0AAV2IAD0-F1
#
_entry.id   AF-A0AAV2IAD0-F1
#
_cell.length_a   1.000
_cell.length_b   1.000
_cell.length_c   1.000
_cell.angle_alpha   90.00
_cell.angle_beta   90.00
_cell.angle_gamma   90.00
#
_symmetry.space_group_name_H-M   'P 1'
#
loop_
_entity.id
_entity.type
_entity.pdbx_description
1 polymer ?
#
loop_
_entity_poly.entity_id
_entity_poly.type
_entity_poly.pdbx_seq_one_letter_code
_entity_poly.pdbx_strand_id
1 'polypeptide(L)'
;MKPIKTTQITGVWSYLETVDWSDPWFSALLAFHLLTFLITFITRNKQMILAGHFIALLLCVYMAETLNEFAANNWKMFSRQQYFDSKGMFISLVWSAPILLNCLLIVMMWILTSSQLMVTNGRLKLLADRRATDKEKKKN
;
A
#
# COMPACT_ATOMS: atom_id res chain seq x y z
N MET A 1 -18.73 4.79 39.27
CA MET A 1 -17.74 5.08 38.21
C MET A 1 -16.35 4.79 38.77
N LYS A 2 -15.63 3.79 38.26
CA LYS A 2 -14.26 3.50 38.73
C LYS A 2 -13.30 4.45 38.01
N PRO A 3 -12.42 5.17 38.71
CA PRO A 3 -11.44 6.05 38.06
C PRO A 3 -10.41 5.19 37.32
N ILE A 4 -10.26 5.42 36.01
CA ILE A 4 -9.25 4.78 35.17
C ILE A 4 -7.91 5.41 35.56
N LYS A 5 -6.99 4.59 36.08
CA LYS A 5 -5.63 5.02 36.44
C LYS A 5 -4.88 5.45 35.19
N THR A 6 -4.41 6.69 35.18
CA THR A 6 -3.71 7.42 34.10
C THR A 6 -2.26 6.94 33.86
N THR A 7 -2.02 5.63 33.86
CA THR A 7 -0.71 5.02 33.55
C THR A 7 -0.74 4.03 32.38
N GLN A 8 -1.79 4.06 31.55
CA GLN A 8 -2.09 2.99 30.58
C GLN A 8 -2.35 3.48 29.13
N ILE A 9 -1.68 4.54 28.69
CA ILE A 9 -1.53 4.79 27.24
C ILE A 9 -0.07 4.57 26.90
N THR A 10 0.32 3.32 26.65
CA THR A 10 1.68 2.96 26.22
C THR A 10 1.70 2.29 24.84
N GLY A 11 0.55 2.09 24.18
CA GLY A 11 0.45 1.38 22.91
C GLY A 11 -0.48 2.02 21.90
N VAL A 12 -0.10 1.93 20.62
CA VAL A 12 -0.89 2.34 19.44
C VAL A 12 -2.31 1.74 19.47
N TRP A 13 -2.44 0.52 19.99
CA TRP A 13 -3.74 -0.16 20.13
C TRP A 13 -4.69 0.55 21.11
N SER A 14 -4.19 0.97 22.28
CA SER A 14 -4.97 1.73 23.27
C SER A 14 -5.45 3.07 22.69
N TYR A 15 -4.61 3.72 21.88
CA TYR A 15 -5.02 4.92 21.14
C TYR A 15 -6.13 4.63 20.13
N LEU A 16 -6.02 3.56 19.33
CA LEU A 16 -7.05 3.19 18.34
C LEU A 16 -8.38 2.76 18.97
N GLU A 17 -8.37 2.17 20.17
CA GLU A 17 -9.59 1.85 20.92
C GLU A 17 -10.36 3.10 21.38
N THR A 18 -9.66 4.22 21.59
CA THR A 18 -10.31 5.50 21.97
C THR A 18 -10.95 6.23 20.79
N VAL A 19 -10.66 5.81 19.55
CA VAL A 19 -11.24 6.40 18.34
C VAL A 19 -12.69 5.92 18.20
N ASP A 20 -13.62 6.84 17.99
CA ASP A 20 -15.01 6.49 17.70
C ASP A 20 -15.19 6.14 16.22
N TRP A 21 -15.15 4.84 15.91
CA TRP A 21 -15.28 4.31 14.55
C TRP A 21 -16.69 4.41 13.96
N SER A 22 -17.66 4.97 14.71
CA SER A 22 -19.06 5.08 14.27
C SER A 22 -19.29 6.20 13.25
N ASP A 23 -18.31 7.07 13.01
CA ASP A 23 -18.47 8.18 12.08
C ASP A 23 -18.58 7.67 10.61
N PRO A 24 -19.53 8.18 9.80
CA PRO A 24 -19.78 7.68 8.44
C PRO A 24 -18.58 7.73 7.50
N TRP A 25 -17.66 8.68 7.69
CA TRP A 25 -16.49 8.85 6.82
C TRP A 25 -15.51 7.67 6.93
N PHE A 26 -15.49 6.94 8.05
CA PHE A 26 -14.69 5.72 8.19
C PHE A 26 -15.14 4.61 7.23
N SER A 27 -16.43 4.55 6.90
CA SER A 27 -16.94 3.60 5.91
C SER A 27 -16.41 3.93 4.51
N ALA A 28 -16.32 5.22 4.16
CA ALA A 28 -15.72 5.67 2.91
C ALA A 28 -14.21 5.37 2.87
N LEU A 29 -13.52 5.56 3.98
CA LEU A 29 -12.10 5.19 4.12
C LEU A 29 -11.89 3.68 3.94
N LEU A 30 -12.72 2.84 4.58
CA LEU A 30 -12.64 1.39 4.41
C LEU A 30 -12.90 0.99 2.96
N ALA A 31 -13.91 1.58 2.31
CA ALA A 31 -14.20 1.35 0.90
C ALA A 31 -13.03 1.76 0.00
N PHE A 32 -12.36 2.88 0.29
CA PHE A 32 -11.14 3.30 -0.41
C PHE A 32 -10.02 2.26 -0.28
N HIS A 33 -9.76 1.76 0.93
CA HIS A 33 -8.76 0.72 1.14
C HIS A 33 -9.11 -0.56 0.38
N LEU A 34 -10.35 -1.05 0.49
CA LEU A 34 -10.81 -2.22 -0.25
C LEU A 34 -10.67 -2.03 -1.77
N LEU A 35 -10.99 -0.84 -2.28
CA LEU A 35 -10.84 -0.51 -3.69
C LEU A 35 -9.38 -0.54 -4.12
N THR A 36 -8.46 0.06 -3.35
CA THR A 36 -7.03 0.04 -3.69
C THR A 36 -6.46 -1.37 -3.68
N PHE A 37 -6.83 -2.22 -2.72
CA PHE A 37 -6.48 -3.65 -2.70
C PHE A 37 -7.07 -4.40 -3.88
N LEU A 38 -8.33 -4.14 -4.24
CA LEU A 38 -8.98 -4.79 -5.37
C LEU A 38 -8.33 -4.39 -6.70
N ILE A 39 -7.98 -3.10 -6.88
CA ILE A 39 -7.23 -2.62 -8.04
C ILE A 39 -5.88 -3.32 -8.11
N THR A 40 -5.12 -3.40 -7.01
CA THR A 40 -3.86 -4.14 -6.95
C THR A 40 -4.05 -5.60 -7.38
N PHE A 41 -5.11 -6.26 -6.90
CA PHE A 41 -5.41 -7.65 -7.24
C PHE A 41 -5.77 -7.83 -8.72
N ILE A 42 -6.60 -6.96 -9.29
CA ILE A 42 -7.02 -7.04 -10.70
C ILE A 42 -5.84 -6.70 -11.63
N THR A 43 -5.04 -5.70 -11.28
CA THR A 43 -3.93 -5.19 -12.11
C THR A 43 -2.65 -6.03 -12.02
N ARG A 44 -2.62 -7.09 -11.19
CA ARG A 44 -1.45 -7.98 -10.97
C ARG A 44 -0.82 -8.54 -12.25
N ASN A 45 -1.60 -8.71 -13.31
CA ASN A 45 -1.12 -9.23 -14.61
C ASN A 45 -0.59 -8.15 -15.56
N LYS A 46 -0.79 -6.86 -15.26
CA LYS A 46 -0.47 -5.72 -16.12
C LYS A 46 0.54 -4.80 -15.42
N GLN A 47 1.82 -5.14 -15.55
CA GLN A 47 2.91 -4.48 -14.81
C GLN A 47 2.97 -2.96 -14.97
N MET A 48 2.67 -2.42 -16.16
CA MET A 48 2.65 -0.96 -16.39
C MET A 48 1.52 -0.26 -15.62
N ILE A 49 0.32 -0.85 -15.58
CA ILE A 49 -0.82 -0.30 -14.82
C ILE A 49 -0.54 -0.41 -13.33
N LEU A 50 0.03 -1.55 -12.89
CA LEU A 50 0.43 -1.75 -11.51
C LEU A 50 1.49 -0.73 -11.06
N ALA A 51 2.43 -0.36 -11.94
CA ALA A 51 3.40 0.70 -11.67
C ALA A 51 2.76 2.08 -11.55
N GLY A 52 1.80 2.41 -12.43
CA GLY A 52 1.01 3.64 -12.30
C GLY A 52 0.23 3.70 -10.99
N HIS A 53 -0.40 2.59 -10.61
CA HIS A 53 -1.12 2.46 -9.33
C HIS A 53 -0.17 2.62 -8.13
N PHE A 54 1.03 2.02 -8.18
CA PHE A 54 2.05 2.20 -7.15
C PHE A 54 2.45 3.66 -6.97
N ILE A 55 2.70 4.39 -8.05
CA ILE A 55 3.02 5.82 -8.01
C ILE A 55 1.83 6.62 -7.43
N ALA A 56 0.60 6.29 -7.82
CA ALA A 56 -0.59 6.94 -7.28
C ALA A 56 -0.73 6.71 -5.76
N LEU A 57 -0.47 5.49 -5.28
CA LEU A 57 -0.48 5.17 -3.85
C LEU A 57 0.60 5.96 -3.08
N LEU A 58 1.82 6.05 -3.63
CA LEU A 58 2.88 6.87 -3.01
C LEU A 58 2.50 8.35 -2.96
N LEU A 59 1.85 8.87 -4.01
CA LEU A 59 1.35 10.24 -4.03
C LEU A 59 0.28 10.43 -2.94
N CYS A 60 -0.64 9.49 -2.76
CA CYS A 60 -1.63 9.54 -1.67
C CYS A 60 -0.98 9.55 -0.28
N VAL A 61 0.11 8.81 -0.08
CA VAL A 61 0.87 8.84 1.19
C VAL A 61 1.59 10.18 1.35
N TYR A 62 2.18 10.71 0.29
CA TYR A 62 2.84 12.01 0.31
C TYR A 62 1.87 13.15 0.68
N MET A 63 0.65 13.11 0.15
CA MET A 63 -0.38 14.10 0.47
C MET A 63 -1.06 13.90 1.84
N ALA A 64 -0.66 12.88 2.62
CA ALA A 64 -1.31 12.57 3.90
C ALA A 64 -1.18 13.72 4.92
N GLU A 65 -0.05 14.42 4.93
CA GLU A 65 0.17 15.58 5.82
C GLU A 65 -0.78 16.73 5.48
N THR A 66 -0.87 17.09 4.19
CA THR A 66 -1.79 18.13 3.70
C THR A 66 -3.25 17.75 3.94
N LEU A 67 -3.62 16.49 3.73
CA LEU A 67 -4.96 15.98 4.04
C LEU A 67 -5.27 16.08 5.53
N ASN A 68 -4.30 15.76 6.38
CA ASN A 68 -4.43 15.85 7.82
C ASN A 68 -4.62 17.29 8.29
N GLU A 69 -3.86 18.26 7.79
CA GLU A 69 -4.07 19.67 8.09
C GLU A 69 -5.44 20.18 7.60
N PHE A 70 -5.82 19.81 6.38
CA PHE A 70 -7.12 20.18 5.82
C PHE A 70 -8.28 19.61 6.65
N ALA A 71 -8.17 18.33 7.04
CA ALA A 71 -9.17 17.67 7.87
C ALA A 71 -9.15 18.19 9.32
N ALA A 72 -7.99 18.59 9.86
CA ALA A 72 -7.86 19.25 11.15
C ALA A 72 -8.48 20.66 11.16
N ASN A 73 -8.53 21.36 10.02
CA ASN A 73 -9.20 22.65 9.90
C ASN A 73 -10.72 22.51 9.72
N ASN A 74 -11.17 21.42 9.07
CA ASN A 74 -12.57 21.18 8.72
C ASN A 74 -13.24 20.06 9.52
N TRP A 75 -12.65 19.64 10.64
CA TRP A 75 -13.07 18.45 11.39
C TRP A 75 -14.57 18.44 11.72
N LYS A 76 -15.14 19.60 12.09
CA LYS A 76 -16.57 19.74 12.43
C LYS A 76 -17.54 19.36 11.30
N MET A 77 -17.09 19.38 10.05
CA MET A 77 -17.91 19.03 8.89
C MET A 77 -17.99 17.51 8.68
N PHE A 78 -16.97 16.76 9.12
CA PHE A 78 -16.80 15.34 8.78
C PHE A 78 -16.85 14.41 9.98
N SER A 79 -16.38 14.88 11.15
CA SER A 79 -16.22 14.06 12.34
C SER A 79 -16.81 14.74 13.57
N ARG A 80 -17.33 13.91 14.48
CA ARG A 80 -17.84 14.40 15.78
C ARG A 80 -16.70 14.79 16.73
N GLN A 81 -15.50 14.24 16.49
CA GLN A 81 -14.30 14.49 17.27
C GLN A 81 -13.13 14.88 16.36
N GLN A 82 -12.15 15.62 16.91
CA GLN A 82 -10.95 16.01 16.18
C GLN A 82 -9.90 14.90 16.26
N TYR A 83 -9.82 14.05 15.22
CA TYR A 83 -8.84 12.96 15.13
C TYR A 83 -7.48 13.41 14.57
N PHE A 84 -7.46 14.51 13.82
CA PHE A 84 -6.31 15.01 13.08
C PHE A 84 -5.48 15.95 13.95
N ASP A 85 -4.22 15.60 14.17
CA ASP A 85 -3.26 16.33 15.00
C ASP A 85 -2.04 16.78 14.20
N SER A 86 -1.26 17.74 14.70
CA SER A 86 -0.06 18.23 14.00
C SER A 86 1.03 17.17 13.84
N LYS A 87 1.01 16.10 14.64
CA LYS A 87 1.94 14.97 14.50
C LYS A 87 1.48 13.97 13.44
N GLY A 88 0.25 14.08 12.95
CA GLY A 88 -0.34 13.18 11.95
C GLY A 88 -0.38 11.72 12.40
N MET A 89 -0.47 11.44 13.70
CA MET A 89 -0.40 10.06 14.21
C MET A 89 -1.57 9.22 13.67
N PHE A 90 -2.77 9.79 13.73
CA PHE A 90 -3.98 9.15 13.24
C PHE A 90 -3.93 8.88 11.73
N ILE A 91 -3.66 9.92 10.92
CA ILE A 91 -3.60 9.78 9.47
C ILE A 91 -2.51 8.78 9.07
N SER A 92 -1.38 8.76 9.76
CA SER A 92 -0.29 7.84 9.43
C SER A 92 -0.68 6.37 9.66
N LEU A 93 -1.39 6.09 10.75
CA LEU A 93 -1.83 4.73 11.08
C LEU A 93 -3.01 4.26 10.23
N VAL A 94 -3.95 5.16 9.95
CA VAL A 94 -5.26 4.81 9.38
C VAL A 94 -5.28 4.99 7.86
N TRP A 95 -4.51 5.95 7.33
CA TRP A 95 -4.36 6.21 5.89
C TRP A 95 -3.07 5.60 5.35
N SER A 96 -1.92 6.01 5.89
CA SER A 96 -0.63 5.66 5.28
C SER A 96 -0.24 4.19 5.50
N ALA A 97 -0.45 3.62 6.69
CA ALA A 97 0.00 2.25 6.97
C ALA A 97 -0.66 1.18 6.06
N PRO A 98 -1.98 1.18 5.82
CA PRO A 98 -2.59 0.23 4.88
C PRO A 98 -2.12 0.45 3.44
N ILE A 99 -1.93 1.71 3.02
CA ILE A 99 -1.42 2.03 1.68
C ILE A 99 0.02 1.53 1.51
N LEU A 100 0.88 1.76 2.50
CA LEU A 100 2.26 1.28 2.49
C LEU A 100 2.35 -0.24 2.51
N LEU A 101 1.45 -0.92 3.23
CA LEU A 101 1.33 -2.37 3.16
C LEU A 101 0.96 -2.83 1.75
N ASN A 102 0.02 -2.15 1.09
CA ASN A 102 -0.34 -2.39 -0.31
C ASN A 102 0.87 -2.20 -1.24
N CYS A 103 1.62 -1.11 -1.05
CA CYS A 103 2.87 -0.84 -1.78
C CYS A 103 3.91 -1.96 -1.58
N LEU A 104 4.06 -2.46 -0.34
CA LEU A 104 4.98 -3.56 -0.04
C LEU A 104 4.58 -4.84 -0.79
N LEU A 105 3.29 -5.16 -0.84
CA LEU A 105 2.79 -6.31 -1.61
C LEU A 105 3.11 -6.19 -3.11
N ILE A 106 2.95 -5.00 -3.69
CA ILE A 106 3.31 -4.73 -5.09
C ILE A 106 4.80 -4.98 -5.31
N VAL A 107 5.66 -4.44 -4.44
CA VAL A 107 7.12 -4.65 -4.53
C VAL A 107 7.48 -6.13 -4.41
N MET A 108 6.85 -6.87 -3.50
CA MET A 108 7.08 -8.32 -3.38
C MET A 108 6.66 -9.07 -4.65
N MET A 109 5.52 -8.73 -5.25
CA MET A 109 5.10 -9.31 -6.53
C MET A 109 6.09 -9.00 -7.66
N TRP A 110 6.67 -7.79 -7.69
CA TRP A 110 7.70 -7.43 -8.65
C TRP A 110 8.99 -8.21 -8.48
N ILE A 111 9.46 -8.42 -7.25
CA ILE A 111 10.66 -9.22 -6.97
C ILE A 111 10.47 -10.65 -7.47
N LEU A 112 9.31 -11.25 -7.19
CA LEU A 112 8.99 -12.61 -7.64
C LEU A 112 8.91 -12.68 -9.17
N THR A 113 8.21 -11.73 -9.80
CA THR A 113 8.06 -11.65 -11.26
C THR A 113 9.41 -11.45 -11.95
N SER A 114 10.22 -10.53 -11.46
CA SER A 114 11.56 -10.24 -11.99
C SER A 114 12.48 -11.46 -11.90
N SER A 115 12.44 -12.17 -10.76
CA SER A 115 13.20 -13.41 -10.57
C SER A 115 12.81 -14.49 -11.57
N GLN A 116 11.51 -14.69 -11.81
CA GLN A 116 11.00 -15.64 -12.80
C GLN A 116 11.38 -15.26 -14.22
N LEU A 117 11.29 -13.97 -14.58
CA LEU A 117 11.70 -13.47 -15.89
C LEU A 117 13.20 -13.66 -16.12
N MET A 118 14.03 -13.40 -15.13
CA MET A 118 15.49 -13.60 -15.23
C MET A 118 15.84 -15.07 -15.47
N VAL A 119 15.23 -16.00 -14.69
CA VAL A 119 15.44 -17.44 -14.87
C VAL A 119 14.96 -17.90 -16.25
N THR A 120 13.80 -17.42 -16.69
CA THR A 120 13.21 -17.79 -17.99
C THR A 120 14.06 -17.29 -19.15
N ASN A 121 14.51 -16.03 -19.10
CA ASN A 121 15.38 -15.44 -20.11
C ASN A 121 16.75 -16.12 -20.15
N GLY A 122 17.32 -16.49 -18.99
CA GLY A 122 18.55 -17.28 -18.92
C GLY A 122 18.40 -18.63 -19.62
N ARG A 123 17.29 -19.35 -19.36
CA ARG A 123 17.00 -20.63 -20.04
C ARG A 123 16.80 -20.46 -21.54
N LEU A 124 16.06 -19.42 -21.96
CA LEU A 124 15.82 -19.12 -23.37
C LEU A 124 17.12 -18.81 -24.12
N LYS A 125 18.02 -18.02 -23.51
CA LYS A 125 19.33 -17.71 -24.07
C LYS A 125 20.18 -18.97 -24.26
N LEU A 126 20.26 -19.83 -23.25
CA LEU A 126 20.99 -21.10 -23.35
C LEU A 126 20.43 -22.02 -24.44
N LEU A 127 19.11 -22.06 -24.61
CA LEU A 127 18.47 -22.83 -25.69
C LEU A 127 18.76 -22.24 -27.07
N ALA A 128 18.80 -20.92 -27.20
CA ALA A 128 19.17 -20.23 -28.44
C ALA A 128 20.63 -20.51 -28.82
N ASP A 129 21.55 -20.44 -27.84
CA ASP A 129 22.98 -20.71 -28.05
C ASP A 129 23.22 -22.16 -28.48
N ARG A 130 22.57 -23.15 -27.83
CA ARG A 130 22.66 -24.56 -28.23
C ARG A 130 22.21 -24.80 -29.68
N ARG A 131 21.09 -24.17 -30.08
CA ARG A 131 20.58 -24.27 -31.46
C ARG A 131 21.53 -23.65 -32.48
N ALA A 132 22.25 -22.59 -32.12
CA ALA A 132 23.27 -22.00 -32.98
C ALA A 132 24.44 -22.97 -33.17
N THR A 133 24.95 -23.57 -32.08
CA THR A 133 26.06 -24.53 -32.14
C THR A 133 25.70 -25.81 -32.91
N ASP A 134 24.46 -26.31 -32.79
CA ASP A 134 24.03 -27.50 -33.52
C ASP A 134 23.89 -27.24 -35.03
N LYS A 135 23.56 -26.01 -35.42
CA LYS A 135 23.53 -25.60 -36.84
C LYS A 135 24.94 -25.50 -37.42
N GLU A 136 25.90 -24.97 -36.66
CA GLU A 136 27.31 -24.92 -37.11
C GLU A 136 27.89 -26.34 -37.28
N LYS A 137 27.62 -27.25 -36.33
CA LYS A 137 28.05 -28.65 -36.43
C LYS A 137 27.47 -29.41 -37.61
N LYS A 138 26.29 -29.02 -38.13
CA LYS A 138 25.68 -29.64 -39.32
C LYS A 138 26.21 -29.07 -40.64
N LYS A 139 26.90 -27.92 -40.61
CA LYS A 139 27.41 -27.23 -41.79
C LYS A 139 28.86 -27.61 -42.10
N ASN A 140 29.62 -28.03 -41.08
CA ASN A 140 30.95 -28.63 -41.20
C ASN A 140 30.85 -30.15 -41.38
#